data_AF-A0A384ZCJ3-F1
#
_entry.id   AF-A0A384ZCJ3-F1
#
_cell.length_a   1.000
_cell.length_b   1.000
_cell.length_c   1.000
_cell.angle_alpha   90.00
_cell.angle_beta   90.00
_cell.angle_gamma   90.00
#
_symmetry.space_group_name_H-M   'P 1'
#
loop_
_entity.id
_entity.type
_entity.pdbx_description
1 polymer ?
#
loop_
_entity_poly.entity_id
_entity_poly.type
_entity_poly.pdbx_seq_one_letter_code
_entity_poly.pdbx_strand_id
1 'polypeptide(L)'
;MTKWLLMTIAVLLGIIALLLWRPADVSTAKTDVTAPIGQALVIQEVDQAQVKDLLHKRGCVNCHDMTNTLVGPSFEALALHYQQQDDAETRFLQRFREGSQGQWGTNQMMPPQSTQAVSDTEASAMYAWIVALKP
;
A
#
# COMPACT_ATOMS: atom_id res chain seq x y z
N MET A 1 -1.57 -49.53 -34.35
CA MET A 1 -2.66 -48.53 -34.31
C MET A 1 -3.03 -48.08 -32.88
N THR A 2 -2.56 -48.76 -31.82
CA THR A 2 -2.89 -48.48 -30.40
C THR A 2 -2.05 -47.38 -29.73
N LYS A 3 -0.91 -46.97 -30.31
CA LYS A 3 -0.04 -45.92 -29.72
C LYS A 3 -0.61 -44.50 -29.85
N TRP A 4 -1.39 -44.21 -30.90
CA TRP A 4 -2.01 -42.89 -31.10
C TRP A 4 -3.19 -42.65 -30.15
N LEU A 5 -3.94 -43.70 -29.80
CA LEU A 5 -5.07 -43.61 -28.86
C LEU A 5 -4.62 -43.32 -27.42
N LEU A 6 -3.44 -43.83 -27.01
CA LEU A 6 -2.87 -43.57 -25.69
C LEU A 6 -2.38 -42.13 -25.55
N MET A 7 -1.85 -41.52 -26.62
CA MET A 7 -1.40 -40.12 -26.57
C MET A 7 -2.57 -39.13 -26.47
N THR A 8 -3.72 -39.41 -27.09
CA THR A 8 -4.90 -38.53 -26.97
C THR A 8 -5.54 -38.60 -25.59
N ILE A 9 -5.51 -39.77 -24.94
CA ILE A 9 -6.02 -39.93 -23.56
C ILE A 9 -5.14 -39.15 -22.56
N ALA A 10 -3.81 -39.18 -22.72
CA ALA A 10 -2.90 -38.42 -21.85
C ALA A 10 -3.10 -36.89 -21.97
N VAL A 11 -3.33 -36.38 -23.18
CA VAL A 11 -3.59 -34.95 -23.41
C VAL A 11 -4.94 -34.52 -22.82
N LEU A 12 -5.98 -35.35 -22.95
CA LEU A 12 -7.29 -35.07 -22.35
C LEU A 12 -7.24 -35.07 -20.81
N LEU A 13 -6.49 -35.99 -20.19
CA LEU A 13 -6.31 -36.01 -18.74
C LEU A 13 -5.53 -34.79 -18.21
N GLY A 14 -4.54 -34.29 -18.97
CA GLY A 14 -3.80 -33.06 -18.61
C GLY A 14 -4.67 -31.79 -18.68
N ILE A 15 -5.56 -31.70 -19.67
CA ILE A 15 -6.51 -30.57 -19.78
C ILE A 15 -7.53 -30.62 -18.64
N ILE A 16 -8.03 -31.80 -18.27
CA ILE A 16 -8.93 -31.97 -17.13
C ILE A 16 -8.22 -31.57 -15.82
N ALA A 17 -6.95 -31.93 -15.64
CA ALA A 17 -6.17 -31.51 -14.47
C ALA A 17 -5.98 -29.98 -14.40
N LEU A 18 -5.79 -29.30 -15.54
CA LEU A 18 -5.73 -27.84 -15.62
C LEU A 18 -7.08 -27.16 -15.31
N LEU A 19 -8.19 -27.77 -15.73
CA LEU A 19 -9.54 -27.28 -15.41
C LEU A 19 -9.92 -27.50 -13.94
N LEU A 20 -9.33 -28.52 -13.29
CA LEU A 20 -9.52 -28.79 -11.86
C LEU A 20 -8.52 -28.03 -10.96
N TRP A 21 -7.43 -27.49 -11.50
CA TRP A 21 -6.54 -26.56 -10.80
C TRP A 21 -7.20 -25.18 -10.72
N ARG A 22 -8.16 -25.05 -9.80
CA ARG A 22 -8.73 -23.75 -9.44
C ARG A 22 -7.73 -23.05 -8.51
N PRO A 23 -7.07 -21.95 -8.91
CA PRO A 23 -6.31 -21.16 -7.95
C PRO A 23 -7.27 -20.68 -6.86
N ALA A 24 -6.85 -20.78 -5.59
CA ALA A 24 -7.62 -20.26 -4.47
C ALA A 24 -8.04 -18.82 -4.78
N ASP A 25 -9.34 -18.62 -4.83
CA ASP A 25 -10.00 -17.35 -5.06
C ASP A 25 -9.59 -16.36 -3.97
N VAL A 26 -8.78 -15.36 -4.35
CA VAL A 26 -8.66 -14.12 -3.58
C VAL A 26 -10.04 -13.47 -3.62
N SER A 27 -10.80 -13.75 -2.57
CA SER A 27 -12.11 -13.18 -2.28
C SER A 27 -11.99 -11.66 -2.16
N THR A 28 -12.39 -10.94 -3.21
CA THR A 28 -12.71 -9.51 -3.10
C THR A 28 -14.03 -9.38 -2.35
N ALA A 29 -13.94 -9.37 -1.02
CA ALA A 29 -15.07 -9.06 -0.16
C ALA A 29 -15.49 -7.61 -0.40
N LYS A 30 -16.64 -7.42 -1.07
CA LYS A 30 -17.45 -6.21 -0.93
C LYS A 30 -18.15 -6.30 0.41
N THR A 31 -17.65 -5.60 1.41
CA THR A 31 -18.35 -5.41 2.68
C THR A 31 -19.30 -4.22 2.55
N ASP A 32 -20.58 -4.51 2.38
CA ASP A 32 -21.66 -3.58 2.77
C ASP A 32 -21.62 -3.44 4.29
N VAL A 33 -21.27 -2.25 4.78
CA VAL A 33 -21.22 -1.94 6.22
C VAL A 33 -22.55 -1.31 6.65
N THR A 34 -23.39 -2.11 7.32
CA THR A 34 -24.53 -1.62 8.12
C THR A 34 -24.42 -2.14 9.56
N ALA A 35 -23.97 -1.26 10.46
CA ALA A 35 -24.12 -1.25 11.94
C ALA A 35 -23.42 -2.36 12.80
N PRO A 36 -23.25 -2.15 14.13
CA PRO A 36 -22.84 -0.95 14.89
C PRO A 36 -21.45 -1.15 15.55
N ILE A 37 -20.75 -0.05 15.80
CA ILE A 37 -19.35 -0.04 16.24
C ILE A 37 -19.25 -0.30 17.74
N GLY A 38 -18.83 -1.50 18.09
CA GLY A 38 -18.45 -1.88 19.44
C GLY A 38 -17.68 -3.18 19.35
N GLN A 39 -16.40 -3.10 19.00
CA GLN A 39 -15.35 -4.09 19.28
C GLN A 39 -14.01 -3.66 18.66
N ALA A 40 -12.97 -3.77 19.50
CA ALA A 40 -11.54 -3.93 19.25
C ALA A 40 -10.98 -3.54 17.87
N LEU A 41 -9.97 -2.65 17.93
CA LEU A 41 -8.95 -2.35 16.93
C LEU A 41 -8.70 -3.53 15.98
N VAL A 42 -9.47 -3.57 14.89
CA VAL A 42 -9.05 -4.27 13.69
C VAL A 42 -7.93 -3.39 13.16
N ILE A 43 -6.69 -3.84 13.34
CA ILE A 43 -5.61 -3.38 12.47
C ILE A 43 -6.03 -3.89 11.09
N GLN A 44 -6.84 -3.10 10.38
CA GLN A 44 -7.14 -3.39 8.99
C GLN A 44 -5.78 -3.51 8.33
N GLU A 45 -5.52 -4.65 7.69
CA GLU A 45 -4.43 -4.70 6.72
C GLU A 45 -4.59 -3.46 5.87
N VAL A 46 -3.60 -2.58 5.94
CA VAL A 46 -3.59 -1.35 5.18
C VAL A 46 -3.54 -1.79 3.73
N ASP A 47 -4.72 -1.83 3.11
CA ASP A 47 -4.84 -2.28 1.73
C ASP A 47 -3.95 -1.37 0.89
N GLN A 48 -2.87 -1.97 0.40
CA GLN A 48 -1.83 -1.30 -0.35
C GLN A 48 -2.41 -0.59 -1.59
N ALA A 49 -3.48 -1.13 -2.17
CA ALA A 49 -4.17 -0.51 -3.28
C ALA A 49 -4.97 0.74 -2.83
N GLN A 50 -5.61 0.68 -1.67
CA GLN A 50 -6.36 1.81 -1.11
C GLN A 50 -5.43 2.98 -0.74
N VAL A 51 -4.26 2.72 -0.16
CA VAL A 51 -3.33 3.81 0.17
C VAL A 51 -2.73 4.44 -1.07
N LYS A 52 -2.37 3.66 -2.11
CA LYS A 52 -1.87 4.23 -3.36
C LYS A 52 -2.91 5.13 -4.04
N ASP A 53 -4.17 4.70 -4.09
CA ASP A 53 -5.27 5.52 -4.59
C ASP A 53 -5.49 6.78 -3.74
N LEU A 54 -5.39 6.66 -2.41
CA LEU A 54 -5.44 7.80 -1.51
C LEU A 54 -4.31 8.81 -1.78
N LEU A 55 -3.06 8.35 -1.94
CA LEU A 55 -1.91 9.21 -2.27
C LEU A 55 -2.13 9.95 -3.59
N HIS A 56 -2.73 9.28 -4.59
CA HIS A 56 -3.10 9.91 -5.85
C HIS A 56 -4.19 10.98 -5.65
N LYS A 57 -5.28 10.64 -4.95
CA LYS A 57 -6.41 11.55 -4.68
C LYS A 57 -6.00 12.78 -3.89
N ARG A 58 -5.05 12.65 -2.98
CA ARG A 58 -4.50 13.77 -2.18
C ARG A 58 -3.36 14.50 -2.89
N GLY A 59 -2.99 14.08 -4.10
CA GLY A 59 -1.98 14.73 -4.93
C GLY A 59 -0.54 14.54 -4.42
N CYS A 60 -0.28 13.58 -3.54
CA CYS A 60 1.04 13.32 -2.97
C CYS A 60 2.07 12.98 -4.05
N VAL A 61 1.62 12.27 -5.09
CA VAL A 61 2.44 11.85 -6.24
C VAL A 61 2.86 12.98 -7.19
N ASN A 62 2.37 14.21 -6.97
CA ASN A 62 2.84 15.37 -7.71
C ASN A 62 4.21 15.87 -7.21
N CYS A 63 4.55 15.53 -5.96
CA CYS A 63 5.79 15.97 -5.30
C CYS A 63 6.68 14.82 -4.87
N HIS A 64 6.14 13.60 -4.78
CA HIS A 64 6.84 12.39 -4.38
C HIS A 64 6.73 11.33 -5.46
N ASP A 65 7.78 10.53 -5.62
CA ASP A 65 7.80 9.36 -6.49
C ASP A 65 8.14 8.11 -5.67
N MET A 66 7.94 6.92 -6.24
CA MET A 66 8.30 5.68 -5.56
C MET A 66 9.81 5.61 -5.27
N THR A 67 10.65 5.90 -6.26
CA THR A 67 12.11 5.66 -6.17
C THR A 67 12.92 6.94 -6.33
N ASN A 68 12.43 7.92 -7.09
CA ASN A 68 13.19 9.13 -7.42
C ASN A 68 12.87 10.29 -6.46
N THR A 69 13.85 11.12 -6.16
CA THR A 69 13.62 12.40 -5.51
C THR A 69 13.06 13.39 -6.53
N LEU A 70 11.92 14.01 -6.21
CA LEU A 70 11.31 15.09 -6.99
C LEU A 70 11.42 16.40 -6.20
N VAL A 71 10.28 16.98 -5.82
CA VAL A 71 10.22 18.08 -4.86
C VAL A 71 10.48 17.55 -3.44
N GLY A 72 9.83 16.43 -3.10
CA GLY A 72 10.05 15.67 -1.88
C GLY A 72 10.96 14.45 -2.12
N PRO A 73 11.41 13.79 -1.03
CA PRO A 73 12.11 12.50 -1.12
C PRO A 73 11.21 11.42 -1.73
N SER A 74 11.81 10.37 -2.27
CA SER A 74 11.05 9.19 -2.71
C SER A 74 10.37 8.48 -1.53
N PHE A 75 9.30 7.73 -1.80
CA PHE A 75 8.65 6.92 -0.77
C PHE A 75 9.59 5.85 -0.19
N GLU A 76 10.47 5.29 -1.01
CA GLU A 76 11.54 4.38 -0.55
C GLU A 76 12.55 5.08 0.38
N ALA A 77 12.94 6.32 0.08
CA ALA A 77 13.82 7.11 0.95
C ALA A 77 13.13 7.44 2.30
N LEU A 78 11.82 7.72 2.27
CA LEU A 78 11.03 7.86 3.50
C LEU A 78 11.00 6.56 4.30
N ALA A 79 10.80 5.41 3.63
CA ALA A 79 10.82 4.10 4.27
C ALA A 79 12.16 3.83 4.98
N LEU A 80 13.27 4.01 4.27
CA LEU A 80 14.63 3.88 4.81
C LEU A 80 14.87 4.79 6.02
N HIS A 81 14.37 6.04 5.97
CA HIS A 81 14.54 6.99 7.06
C HIS A 81 13.77 6.55 8.31
N TYR A 82 12.49 6.20 8.17
CA TYR A 82 11.60 5.96 9.33
C TYR A 82 11.68 4.53 9.91
N GLN A 83 12.16 3.53 9.18
CA GLN A 83 12.20 2.13 9.66
C GLN A 83 13.10 1.90 10.90
N GLN A 84 14.10 2.75 11.15
CA GLN A 84 15.09 2.55 12.23
C GLN A 84 15.00 3.60 13.33
N GLN A 85 13.82 4.16 13.51
CA GLN A 85 13.62 5.37 14.30
C GLN A 85 12.62 5.09 15.42
N ASP A 86 13.02 5.35 16.67
CA ASP A 86 12.11 5.33 17.80
C ASP A 86 11.01 6.38 17.60
N ASP A 87 9.78 6.08 18.01
CA ASP A 87 8.62 6.97 17.86
C ASP A 87 8.41 7.47 16.41
N ALA A 88 8.81 6.69 15.41
CA ALA A 88 8.79 7.10 14.01
C ALA A 88 7.40 7.52 13.52
N GLU A 89 6.33 6.82 13.93
CA GLU A 89 4.96 7.18 13.55
C GLU A 89 4.58 8.57 14.11
N THR A 90 4.79 8.78 15.41
CA THR A 90 4.49 10.05 16.07
C THR A 90 5.24 11.21 15.40
N ARG A 91 6.53 11.01 15.11
CA ARG A 91 7.34 12.02 14.44
C ARG A 91 6.93 12.25 12.99
N PHE A 92 6.58 11.20 12.26
CA PHE A 92 6.01 11.33 10.93
C PHE A 92 4.73 12.16 10.94
N LEU A 93 3.78 11.83 11.82
CA LEU A 93 2.51 12.54 11.93
C LEU A 93 2.71 14.01 12.34
N GLN A 94 3.63 14.28 13.27
CA GLN A 94 3.97 15.65 13.63
C GLN A 94 4.51 16.42 12.42
N ARG A 95 5.49 15.87 11.70
CA ARG A 95 6.04 16.51 10.49
C ARG A 95 5.01 16.64 9.37
N PHE A 96 4.08 15.70 9.25
CA PHE A 96 2.99 15.75 8.29
C PHE A 96 2.06 16.94 8.57
N ARG A 97 1.73 17.17 9.84
CA ARG A 97 0.84 18.25 10.28
C ARG A 97 1.51 19.62 10.29
N GLU A 98 2.75 19.71 10.77
CA GLU A 98 3.50 20.96 10.89
C GLU A 98 4.22 21.35 9.59
N GLY A 99 4.33 20.43 8.65
CA GLY A 99 5.23 20.54 7.51
C GLY A 99 6.68 20.23 7.90
N SER A 100 7.55 20.22 6.90
CA SER A 100 8.98 20.02 7.09
C SER A 100 9.79 20.95 6.20
N GLN A 101 10.96 21.37 6.70
CA GLN A 101 11.91 22.18 5.95
C GLN A 101 13.34 21.76 6.34
N GLY A 102 14.24 21.69 5.37
CA GLY A 102 15.67 21.47 5.62
C GLY A 102 16.07 20.03 5.95
N GLN A 103 15.11 19.15 6.29
CA GLN A 103 15.36 17.73 6.60
C GLN A 103 15.87 16.93 5.39
N TRP A 104 15.33 17.23 4.21
CA TRP A 104 15.61 16.47 2.99
C TRP A 104 16.57 17.20 2.05
N GLY A 105 16.71 18.52 2.24
CA GLY A 105 17.61 19.39 1.49
C GLY A 105 17.23 20.85 1.70
N THR A 106 18.12 21.77 1.36
CA THR A 106 17.93 23.22 1.61
C THR A 106 16.68 23.78 0.94
N ASN A 107 16.30 23.22 -0.23
CA ASN A 107 15.14 23.65 -1.00
C ASN A 107 13.95 22.68 -0.89
N GLN A 108 14.06 21.61 -0.10
CA GLN A 108 12.98 20.64 0.06
C GLN A 108 12.14 21.02 1.27
N MET A 109 10.92 21.47 0.97
CA MET A 109 9.92 21.81 1.97
C MET A 109 8.62 21.09 1.66
N MET A 110 8.02 20.51 2.71
CA MET A 110 6.68 19.98 2.65
C MET A 110 5.75 20.92 3.42
N PRO A 111 4.71 21.47 2.77
CA PRO A 111 3.73 22.30 3.46
C PRO A 111 2.95 21.52 4.53
N PRO A 112 2.46 22.20 5.59
CA PRO A 112 1.55 21.63 6.58
C PRO A 112 0.33 20.95 5.94
N GLN A 113 0.03 19.71 6.32
CA GLN A 113 -1.15 18.98 5.85
C GLN A 113 -2.28 19.07 6.89
N SER A 114 -3.34 19.81 6.56
CA SER A 114 -4.51 19.98 7.42
C SER A 114 -5.33 18.68 7.56
N THR A 115 -5.96 18.50 8.72
CA THR A 115 -6.86 17.37 9.01
C THR A 115 -8.11 17.35 8.13
N GLN A 116 -8.52 18.50 7.59
CA GLN A 116 -9.60 18.60 6.60
C GLN A 116 -9.20 18.03 5.24
N ALA A 117 -7.91 18.08 4.90
CA ALA A 117 -7.39 17.52 3.67
C ALA A 117 -7.05 16.02 3.81
N VAL A 118 -6.43 15.64 4.93
CA VAL A 118 -6.04 14.27 5.25
C VAL A 118 -6.23 14.04 6.75
N SER A 119 -7.12 13.14 7.14
CA SER A 119 -7.38 12.77 8.54
C SER A 119 -6.18 12.08 9.20
N ASP A 120 -6.15 11.98 10.53
CA ASP A 120 -5.08 11.29 11.24
C ASP A 120 -5.06 9.79 10.94
N THR A 121 -6.22 9.17 10.77
CA THR A 121 -6.35 7.77 10.33
C THR A 121 -5.74 7.54 8.95
N GLU A 122 -6.03 8.43 7.99
CA GLU A 122 -5.43 8.38 6.65
C GLU A 122 -3.91 8.59 6.71
N ALA A 123 -3.43 9.53 7.52
CA ALA A 123 -2.00 9.80 7.68
C ALA A 123 -1.25 8.62 8.32
N SER A 124 -1.82 7.98 9.35
CA SER A 124 -1.27 6.75 9.94
C SER A 124 -1.27 5.59 8.94
N ALA A 125 -2.32 5.44 8.12
CA ALA A 125 -2.35 4.42 7.08
C ALA A 125 -1.26 4.67 6.01
N MET A 126 -1.04 5.92 5.61
CA MET A 126 0.07 6.29 4.71
C MET A 126 1.43 5.97 5.32
N TYR A 127 1.64 6.31 6.60
CA TYR A 127 2.88 5.99 7.31
C TYR A 127 3.14 4.47 7.34
N ALA A 128 2.14 3.69 7.76
CA ALA A 128 2.22 2.24 7.83
C ALA A 128 2.54 1.63 6.46
N TRP A 129 1.95 2.19 5.40
CA TRP A 129 2.25 1.81 4.02
C TRP A 129 3.71 2.14 3.63
N ILE A 130 4.19 3.35 3.93
CA ILE A 130 5.56 3.80 3.63
C ILE A 130 6.58 2.88 4.30
N VAL A 131 6.45 2.63 5.61
CA VAL A 131 7.45 1.82 6.33
C VAL A 131 7.42 0.34 5.95
N ALA A 132 6.33 -0.14 5.34
CA ALA A 132 6.22 -1.48 4.79
C ALA A 132 6.88 -1.63 3.41
N LEU A 133 7.27 -0.53 2.76
CA LEU A 133 8.03 -0.59 1.51
C LEU A 133 9.38 -1.27 1.75
N LYS A 134 9.72 -2.20 0.87
CA LYS A 134 11.05 -2.81 0.80
C LYS A 134 11.83 -2.06 -0.29
N PRO A 135 12.69 -1.11 0.10
CA PRO A 135 13.55 -0.38 -0.83
C PRO A 135 14.59 -1.31 -1.47
#